data_AF-A0A542UID6-F1
#
_entry.id   AF-A0A542UID6-F1
#
_cell.length_a   1.000
_cell.length_b   1.000
_cell.length_c   1.000
_cell.angle_alpha   90.00
_cell.angle_beta   90.00
_cell.angle_gamma   90.00
#
_symmetry.space_group_name_H-M   'P 1'
#
loop_
_entity.id
_entity.type
_entity.pdbx_description
1 polymer ?
#
loop_
_entity_poly.entity_id
_entity_poly.type
_entity_poly.pdbx_seq_one_letter_code
_entity_poly.pdbx_strand_id
1 'polypeptide(L)'
;MSSAPNVTRVTADGVDWLASAGTYPRSTLALWEERPDTPVALPCGTVFDVVSAPAIFGRRMLDRLWDDGPGSGPVAVFRGRVLLFSAPGTAQRLPSLLAWEEWGSNRTEAVPPLLCHGTGDAVTVPAPAGGDTPGDSRWLVAPDTRHPWLPGPEVLLWAAVRAARAAVRISIFPPADQDAKVYDVSRRR
;
A
#
# COMPACT_ATOMS: atom_id res chain seq x y z
N MET A 1 10.90 -19.63 4.20
CA MET A 1 11.77 -19.39 5.37
C MET A 1 12.43 -18.04 5.13
N SER A 2 12.09 -16.92 5.75
CA SER A 2 11.56 -16.65 7.08
C SER A 2 10.31 -15.76 6.99
N SER A 3 9.22 -16.14 7.65
CA SER A 3 8.14 -15.19 7.93
C SER A 3 8.70 -14.26 8.99
N ALA A 4 9.26 -13.12 8.59
CA ALA A 4 9.71 -12.12 9.53
C ALA A 4 8.51 -11.78 10.43
N PRO A 5 8.63 -11.90 11.77
CA PRO A 5 7.53 -11.57 12.66
C PRO A 5 7.08 -10.16 12.33
N ASN A 6 5.77 -9.96 12.20
CA ASN A 6 5.22 -8.69 11.78
C ASN A 6 5.57 -7.62 12.83
N VAL A 7 6.72 -6.96 12.65
CA VAL A 7 7.21 -5.93 13.56
C VAL A 7 6.20 -4.81 13.46
N THR A 8 5.37 -4.65 14.47
CA THR A 8 4.31 -3.63 14.51
C THR A 8 4.71 -2.42 15.35
N ARG A 9 5.89 -2.49 15.99
CA ARG A 9 6.48 -1.40 16.77
C ARG A 9 7.72 -0.86 16.08
N VAL A 10 7.83 0.46 16.04
CA VAL A 10 8.98 1.12 15.44
C VAL A 10 10.17 1.00 16.39
N THR A 11 11.35 0.65 15.87
CA THR A 11 12.60 0.64 16.65
C THR A 11 13.21 2.04 16.71
N ALA A 12 14.18 2.29 17.58
CA ALA A 12 14.91 3.58 17.60
C ALA A 12 15.52 3.91 16.22
N ASP A 13 16.11 2.91 15.56
CA ASP A 13 16.66 3.06 14.20
C ASP A 13 15.56 3.37 13.16
N GLY A 14 14.38 2.78 13.30
CA GLY A 14 13.22 3.10 12.48
C GLY A 14 12.70 4.53 12.72
N VAL A 15 12.72 5.00 13.97
CA VAL A 15 12.40 6.39 14.33
C VAL A 15 13.39 7.35 13.66
N ASP A 16 14.69 7.05 13.72
CA ASP A 16 15.73 7.86 13.10
C ASP A 16 15.54 7.95 11.57
N TRP A 17 15.19 6.84 10.93
CA TRP A 17 14.85 6.82 9.50
C TRP A 17 13.64 7.72 9.19
N LEU A 18 12.54 7.58 9.93
CA LEU A 18 11.35 8.42 9.73
C LEU A 18 11.66 9.91 9.98
N ALA A 19 12.43 10.23 11.03
CA ALA A 19 12.82 11.60 11.33
C ALA A 19 13.69 12.22 10.23
N SER A 20 14.52 11.41 9.56
CA SER A 20 15.39 11.86 8.46
C SER A 20 14.64 12.34 7.22
N ALA A 21 13.33 12.07 7.11
CA ALA A 21 12.50 12.63 6.05
C ALA A 21 12.38 14.16 6.15
N GLY A 22 12.30 14.68 7.37
CA GLY A 22 12.13 16.10 7.63
C GLY A 22 13.42 16.91 7.43
N THR A 23 13.29 18.19 7.07
CA THR A 23 14.41 19.12 6.96
C THR A 23 15.19 19.28 8.28
N TYR A 24 14.49 19.11 9.41
CA TYR A 24 15.06 19.21 10.76
C TYR A 24 14.74 17.94 11.58
N PRO A 25 15.51 16.84 11.41
CA PRO A 25 15.21 15.56 12.07
C PRO A 25 15.09 15.67 13.60
N ARG A 26 15.91 16.52 14.23
CA ARG A 26 15.86 16.76 15.69
C ARG A 26 14.53 17.35 16.14
N SER A 27 13.91 18.22 15.34
CA SER A 27 12.61 18.80 15.67
C SER A 27 11.49 17.76 15.58
N THR A 28 11.56 16.86 14.59
CA THR A 28 10.63 15.73 14.48
C THR A 28 10.74 14.78 15.68
N LEU A 29 11.98 14.48 16.10
CA LEU A 29 12.23 13.64 17.29
C LEU A 29 11.67 14.29 18.56
N ALA A 30 11.97 15.58 18.79
CA ALA A 30 11.44 16.32 19.94
C ALA A 30 9.90 16.33 19.97
N LEU A 31 9.25 16.48 18.80
CA LEU A 31 7.79 16.42 18.71
C LEU A 31 7.23 15.04 19.14
N TRP A 32 7.90 13.95 18.77
CA TRP A 32 7.50 12.62 19.23
C TRP A 32 7.80 12.39 20.71
N GLU A 33 8.89 12.92 21.25
CA GLU A 33 9.18 12.85 22.69
C GLU A 33 8.10 13.59 23.50
N GLU A 34 7.65 14.75 23.02
CA GLU A 34 6.57 15.51 23.65
C GLU A 34 5.20 14.84 23.50
N ARG A 35 4.97 14.13 22.38
CA ARG A 35 3.69 13.50 22.03
C ARG A 35 3.88 12.10 21.43
N PRO A 36 4.24 11.10 22.26
CA PRO A 36 4.66 9.78 21.77
C PRO A 36 3.55 8.99 21.06
N ASP A 37 2.29 9.29 21.37
CA ASP A 37 1.12 8.59 20.83
C ASP A 37 0.44 9.33 19.67
N THR A 38 0.95 10.50 19.26
CA THR A 38 0.31 11.32 18.24
C THR A 38 0.85 10.99 16.84
N PRO A 39 -0.04 10.70 15.86
CA PRO A 39 0.36 10.61 14.46
C PRO A 39 1.01 11.92 13.97
N VAL A 40 2.07 11.81 13.18
CA VAL A 40 2.86 12.97 12.71
C VAL A 40 2.88 13.01 11.18
N ALA A 41 2.81 14.21 10.62
CA ALA A 41 2.98 14.43 9.19
C ALA A 41 4.47 14.42 8.83
N LEU A 42 4.85 13.58 7.87
CA LEU A 42 6.21 13.49 7.34
C LEU A 42 6.20 13.86 5.85
N PRO A 43 7.18 14.65 5.38
CA PRO A 43 7.30 14.94 3.96
C PRO A 43 7.70 13.68 3.17
N CYS A 44 7.21 13.58 1.94
CA CYS A 44 7.56 12.54 0.98
C CYS A 44 8.58 13.06 -0.06
N GLY A 45 9.17 12.16 -0.83
CA GLY A 45 10.09 12.48 -1.92
C GLY A 45 11.56 12.62 -1.56
N THR A 46 11.90 12.65 -0.26
CA THR A 46 13.30 12.74 0.20
C THR A 46 13.89 11.35 0.46
N VAL A 47 13.35 10.67 1.46
CA VAL A 47 13.82 9.34 1.90
C VAL A 47 12.86 8.21 1.51
N PHE A 48 11.59 8.53 1.26
CA PHE A 48 10.58 7.62 0.75
C PHE A 48 9.50 8.39 -0.03
N ASP A 49 8.86 7.69 -0.94
CA ASP A 49 7.53 8.04 -1.45
C ASP A 49 6.48 7.16 -0.77
N VAL A 50 5.20 7.53 -0.82
CA VAL A 50 4.11 6.72 -0.28
C VAL A 50 3.03 6.48 -1.32
N VAL A 51 2.64 5.22 -1.47
CA VAL A 51 1.48 4.81 -2.27
C VAL A 51 0.33 4.45 -1.33
N SER A 52 -0.75 5.22 -1.41
CA SER A 52 -1.93 5.10 -0.56
C SER A 52 -3.07 4.40 -1.29
N ALA A 53 -3.32 3.16 -0.88
CA ALA A 53 -4.32 2.27 -1.44
C ALA A 53 -5.57 2.18 -0.55
N PRO A 54 -6.77 1.90 -1.11
CA PRO A 54 -7.93 1.52 -0.31
C PRO A 54 -7.62 0.32 0.60
N ALA A 55 -8.13 0.31 1.84
CA ALA A 55 -7.71 -0.67 2.86
C ALA A 55 -7.67 -2.13 2.38
N ILE A 56 -8.76 -2.62 1.78
CA ILE A 56 -8.86 -4.03 1.35
C ILE A 56 -7.89 -4.31 0.21
N PHE A 57 -7.80 -3.40 -0.76
CA PHE A 57 -6.91 -3.58 -1.91
C PHE A 57 -5.44 -3.51 -1.50
N GLY A 58 -5.07 -2.52 -0.69
CA GLY A 58 -3.71 -2.39 -0.18
C GLY A 58 -3.30 -3.58 0.70
N ARG A 59 -4.23 -4.17 1.46
CA ARG A 59 -3.93 -5.42 2.19
C ARG A 59 -3.62 -6.57 1.25
N ARG A 60 -4.41 -6.75 0.18
CA ARG A 60 -4.11 -7.77 -0.85
C ARG A 60 -2.78 -7.52 -1.54
N MET A 61 -2.43 -6.25 -1.82
CA MET A 61 -1.10 -5.91 -2.34
C MET A 61 0.00 -6.34 -1.38
N LEU A 62 -0.15 -6.05 -0.08
CA LEU A 62 0.79 -6.48 0.96
C LEU A 62 0.93 -8.01 1.01
N ASP A 63 -0.18 -8.74 0.97
CA ASP A 63 -0.15 -10.19 0.96
C ASP A 63 0.61 -10.71 -0.28
N ARG A 64 0.41 -10.12 -1.48
CA ARG A 64 1.20 -10.47 -2.68
C ARG A 64 2.69 -10.19 -2.53
N LEU A 65 3.06 -9.05 -1.94
CA LEU A 65 4.46 -8.66 -1.74
C LEU A 65 5.21 -9.65 -0.82
N TRP A 66 4.51 -10.26 0.13
CA TRP A 66 5.08 -11.27 1.03
C TRP A 66 5.06 -12.69 0.47
N ASP A 67 3.95 -13.08 -0.16
CA ASP A 67 3.76 -14.45 -0.63
C ASP A 67 4.67 -14.76 -1.83
N ASP A 68 4.64 -13.88 -2.84
CA ASP A 68 5.25 -14.11 -4.16
C ASP A 68 6.26 -13.03 -4.56
N GLY A 69 6.41 -11.99 -3.73
CA GLY A 69 7.18 -10.79 -4.02
C GLY A 69 8.55 -10.74 -3.31
N PRO A 70 9.33 -9.68 -3.57
CA PRO A 70 10.63 -9.47 -2.93
C PRO A 70 10.53 -8.95 -1.49
N GLY A 71 9.32 -8.82 -0.93
CA GLY A 71 9.04 -8.13 0.33
C GLY A 71 8.27 -6.82 0.13
N SER A 72 7.83 -6.21 1.22
CA SER A 72 6.98 -5.00 1.21
C SER A 72 7.66 -3.71 1.62
N GLY A 73 8.69 -3.78 2.48
CA GLY A 73 9.14 -2.63 3.25
C GLY A 73 8.11 -2.20 4.31
N PRO A 74 8.27 -0.99 4.90
CA PRO A 74 7.35 -0.45 5.90
C PRO A 74 5.96 -0.17 5.33
N VAL A 75 4.92 -0.47 6.12
CA VAL A 75 3.52 -0.32 5.74
C VAL A 75 2.70 0.14 6.94
N ALA A 76 1.86 1.14 6.73
CA ALA A 76 0.94 1.65 7.74
C ALA A 76 -0.52 1.60 7.27
N VAL A 77 -1.45 1.76 8.20
CA VAL A 77 -2.83 2.17 7.94
C VAL A 77 -3.02 3.56 8.50
N PHE A 78 -3.65 4.44 7.72
CA PHE A 78 -4.13 5.74 8.17
C PHE A 78 -5.49 6.04 7.53
N ARG A 79 -6.51 6.33 8.36
CA ARG A 79 -7.89 6.70 7.95
C ARG A 79 -8.48 5.78 6.88
N GLY A 80 -8.40 4.47 7.11
CA GLY A 80 -8.96 3.45 6.21
C GLY A 80 -8.19 3.27 4.90
N ARG A 81 -6.96 3.78 4.80
CA ARG A 81 -6.06 3.54 3.66
C ARG A 81 -4.80 2.84 4.12
N VAL A 82 -4.28 1.96 3.29
CA VAL A 82 -2.96 1.33 3.49
C VAL A 82 -1.93 2.20 2.81
N LEU A 83 -0.92 2.62 3.57
CA LEU A 83 0.21 3.42 3.12
C LEU A 83 1.40 2.49 2.93
N LEU A 84 1.78 2.24 1.67
CA LEU A 84 2.99 1.49 1.33
C LEU A 84 4.14 2.48 1.14
N PHE A 85 5.18 2.38 1.96
CA PHE A 85 6.39 3.17 1.79
C PHE A 85 7.20 2.59 0.64
N SER A 86 7.76 3.46 -0.19
CA SER A 86 8.35 3.08 -1.48
C SER A 86 9.57 3.93 -1.79
N ALA A 87 10.39 3.47 -2.73
CA ALA A 87 11.61 4.16 -3.10
C ALA A 87 11.29 5.56 -3.67
N PRO A 88 12.06 6.61 -3.35
CA PRO A 88 11.86 7.94 -3.92
C PRO A 88 11.79 7.92 -5.46
N GLY A 89 10.86 8.67 -6.04
CA GLY A 89 10.56 8.69 -7.48
C GLY A 89 9.49 7.68 -7.91
N THR A 90 9.08 6.77 -7.03
CA THR A 90 7.96 5.84 -7.27
C THR A 90 6.66 6.59 -7.54
N ALA A 91 6.38 7.64 -6.77
CA ALA A 91 5.13 8.38 -6.89
C ALA A 91 4.98 9.08 -8.25
N GLN A 92 6.10 9.46 -8.88
CA GLN A 92 6.13 10.04 -10.22
C GLN A 92 5.95 8.97 -11.32
N ARG A 93 6.55 7.79 -11.15
CA ARG A 93 6.65 6.77 -12.20
C ARG A 93 5.46 5.81 -12.22
N LEU A 94 4.95 5.43 -11.04
CA LEU A 94 3.90 4.42 -10.90
C LEU A 94 2.58 4.78 -11.62
N PRO A 95 2.06 6.03 -11.55
CA PRO A 95 0.83 6.39 -12.26
C PRO A 95 0.92 6.15 -13.77
N SER A 96 2.05 6.49 -14.38
CA SER A 96 2.30 6.24 -15.80
C SER A 96 2.27 4.75 -16.11
N LEU A 97 2.95 3.92 -15.31
CA LEU A 97 2.95 2.45 -15.50
C LEU A 97 1.55 1.84 -15.38
N LEU A 98 0.74 2.32 -14.44
CA LEU A 98 -0.65 1.88 -14.29
C LEU A 98 -1.50 2.25 -15.51
N ALA A 99 -1.35 3.48 -16.01
CA ALA A 99 -2.06 3.92 -17.22
C ALA A 99 -1.70 3.07 -18.45
N TRP A 100 -0.43 2.67 -18.59
CA TRP A 100 -0.01 1.76 -19.68
C TRP A 100 -0.66 0.37 -19.57
N GLU A 101 -0.79 -0.18 -18.36
CA GLU A 101 -1.49 -1.46 -18.14
C GLU A 101 -2.99 -1.35 -18.46
N GLU A 102 -3.63 -0.23 -18.18
CA GLU A 102 -5.04 0.04 -18.53
C GLU A 102 -5.27 0.08 -20.04
N TRP A 103 -4.32 0.59 -20.81
CA TRP A 103 -4.44 0.68 -22.27
C TRP A 103 -4.08 -0.63 -22.99
N GLY A 104 -3.08 -1.38 -22.51
CA GLY A 104 -2.56 -2.58 -23.19
C GLY A 104 -3.33 -3.88 -22.90
N SER A 105 -4.12 -3.90 -21.84
CA SER A 105 -4.97 -5.04 -21.48
C SER A 105 -6.29 -4.50 -20.99
N ASN A 106 -7.41 -4.96 -21.57
CA ASN A 106 -8.77 -4.74 -21.06
C ASN A 106 -9.00 -5.48 -19.70
N ARG A 107 -8.00 -5.49 -18.82
CA ARG A 107 -7.86 -6.29 -17.59
C ARG A 107 -7.52 -5.45 -16.37
N THR A 108 -7.32 -4.14 -16.52
CA THR A 108 -6.85 -3.23 -15.45
C THR A 108 -7.97 -2.33 -14.91
N GLU A 109 -9.17 -2.39 -15.49
CA GLU A 109 -10.42 -1.83 -14.91
C GLU A 109 -10.67 -2.27 -13.46
N ALA A 110 -9.93 -3.28 -12.97
CA ALA A 110 -9.97 -3.83 -11.62
C ALA A 110 -8.97 -3.20 -10.61
N VAL A 111 -8.02 -2.35 -11.01
CA VAL A 111 -7.12 -1.67 -10.06
C VAL A 111 -7.82 -0.40 -9.56
N PRO A 112 -8.20 -0.30 -8.27
CA PRO A 112 -8.79 0.92 -7.75
C PRO A 112 -7.75 2.05 -7.68
N PRO A 113 -8.18 3.32 -7.71
CA PRO A 113 -7.28 4.46 -7.76
C PRO A 113 -6.32 4.48 -6.56
N LEU A 114 -5.03 4.44 -6.87
CA LEU A 114 -3.94 4.61 -5.93
C LEU A 114 -3.54 6.08 -5.88
N LEU A 115 -3.32 6.60 -4.67
CA LEU A 115 -2.78 7.95 -4.49
C LEU A 115 -1.27 7.84 -4.30
N CYS A 116 -0.51 8.60 -5.08
CA CYS A 116 0.93 8.60 -5.03
C CYS A 116 1.41 9.91 -4.42
N HIS A 117 2.16 9.81 -3.31
CA HIS A 117 2.71 10.94 -2.56
C HIS A 117 4.22 10.96 -2.70
N GLY A 118 4.75 11.99 -3.34
CA GLY A 118 6.18 12.14 -3.64
C GLY A 118 6.71 13.50 -3.21
N THR A 119 7.68 14.03 -3.96
CA THR A 119 8.30 15.32 -3.67
C THR A 119 7.27 16.45 -3.58
N GLY A 120 7.23 17.13 -2.44
CA GLY A 120 6.30 18.22 -2.16
C GLY A 120 5.02 17.79 -1.44
N ASP A 121 4.77 16.49 -1.34
CA ASP A 121 3.67 15.95 -0.54
C ASP A 121 4.10 15.66 0.89
N ALA A 122 3.10 15.49 1.77
CA ALA A 122 3.30 14.97 3.12
C ALA A 122 2.20 13.96 3.46
N VAL A 123 2.56 12.96 4.25
CA VAL A 123 1.61 11.95 4.75
C VAL A 123 1.64 11.88 6.26
N THR A 124 0.48 11.66 6.87
CA THR A 124 0.41 11.38 8.30
C THR A 124 0.71 9.91 8.54
N VAL A 125 1.70 9.65 9.38
CA VAL A 125 2.12 8.30 9.76
C VAL A 125 1.73 8.00 11.20
N PRO A 126 1.49 6.73 11.56
CA PRO A 126 1.22 6.36 12.93
C PRO A 126 2.36 6.71 13.87
N ALA A 127 2.02 7.01 15.11
CA ALA A 127 3.00 7.32 16.14
C ALA A 127 3.97 6.14 16.36
N PRO A 128 5.29 6.38 16.55
CA PRO A 128 6.26 5.30 16.71
C PRO A 128 6.04 4.40 17.92
N ALA A 129 5.59 4.98 19.04
CA ALA A 129 5.31 4.24 20.27
C ALA A 129 4.14 3.25 20.11
N GLY A 130 3.28 3.48 19.10
CA GLY A 130 2.07 2.71 18.86
C GLY A 130 1.01 3.03 19.92
N GLY A 131 -0.11 3.64 19.49
CA GLY A 131 -1.25 3.80 20.39
C GLY A 131 -1.99 2.47 20.56
N ASP A 132 -2.32 2.11 21.80
CA ASP A 132 -3.16 0.94 22.16
C ASP A 132 -4.64 1.12 21.78
N THR A 133 -5.00 2.27 21.21
CA THR A 133 -6.35 2.49 20.70
C THR A 133 -6.51 1.75 19.37
N PRO A 134 -7.57 0.95 19.18
CA PRO A 134 -7.95 0.43 17.88
C PRO A 134 -8.39 1.62 17.01
N GLY A 135 -7.40 2.30 16.47
CA GLY A 135 -7.54 3.56 15.78
C GLY A 135 -7.32 3.39 14.30
N ASP A 136 -7.86 4.36 13.56
CA ASP A 136 -7.65 4.57 12.14
C ASP A 136 -6.17 4.68 11.73
N SER A 137 -5.21 4.61 12.66
CA SER A 137 -3.78 4.83 12.45
C SER A 137 -2.93 3.77 13.16
N ARG A 138 -2.26 2.86 12.43
CA ARG A 138 -1.34 1.86 13.00
C ARG A 138 -0.31 1.36 11.99
N TRP A 139 0.83 0.86 12.47
CA TRP A 139 1.78 0.15 11.62
C TRP A 139 1.28 -1.27 11.33
N LEU A 140 1.25 -1.65 10.05
CA LEU A 140 1.14 -3.05 9.66
C LEU A 140 2.50 -3.70 9.64
N VAL A 141 3.50 -2.99 9.12
CA VAL A 141 4.92 -3.33 9.12
C VAL A 141 5.67 -2.06 9.53
N ALA A 142 6.11 -2.00 10.77
CA ALA A 142 6.85 -0.87 11.31
C ALA A 142 8.29 -0.89 10.78
N PRO A 143 8.88 0.28 10.49
CA PRO A 143 10.30 0.36 10.21
C PRO A 143 11.12 -0.04 11.43
N ASP A 144 12.09 -0.91 11.22
CA ASP A 144 12.93 -1.50 12.26
C ASP A 144 14.43 -1.22 12.07
N THR A 145 14.80 -0.55 10.98
CA THR A 145 16.18 -0.21 10.62
C THR A 145 16.29 1.19 10.02
N ARG A 146 17.51 1.76 10.02
CA ARG A 146 17.82 3.08 9.42
C ARG A 146 17.76 3.10 7.90
N HIS A 147 17.92 1.92 7.27
CA HIS A 147 17.94 1.78 5.82
C HIS A 147 16.98 0.66 5.40
N PRO A 148 15.66 0.85 5.57
CA PRO A 148 14.72 -0.18 5.19
C PRO A 148 14.76 -0.37 3.67
N TRP A 149 14.60 -1.62 3.24
CA TRP A 149 14.33 -1.88 1.84
C TRP A 149 12.97 -1.27 1.47
N LEU A 150 12.90 -0.61 0.31
CA LEU A 150 11.68 0.03 -0.19
C LEU A 150 11.36 -0.49 -1.59
N PRO A 151 10.11 -0.93 -1.86
CA PRO A 151 9.71 -1.36 -3.19
C PRO A 151 9.75 -0.17 -4.16
N GLY A 152 10.30 -0.41 -5.35
CA GLY A 152 10.22 0.53 -6.46
C GLY A 152 8.89 0.47 -7.21
N PRO A 153 8.71 1.32 -8.23
CA PRO A 153 7.45 1.43 -8.97
C PRO A 153 7.06 0.14 -9.69
N GLU A 154 8.02 -0.61 -10.23
CA GLU A 154 7.77 -1.89 -10.92
C GLU A 154 7.26 -2.96 -9.96
N VAL A 155 7.78 -2.99 -8.72
CA VAL A 155 7.35 -3.94 -7.68
C VAL A 155 5.93 -3.62 -7.22
N LEU A 156 5.60 -2.34 -7.02
CA LEU A 156 4.25 -1.92 -6.64
C LEU A 156 3.23 -2.11 -7.78
N LEU A 157 3.63 -1.87 -9.03
CA LEU A 157 2.81 -2.20 -10.20
C LEU A 157 2.47 -3.69 -10.22
N TRP A 158 3.49 -4.56 -10.07
CA TRP A 158 3.30 -6.00 -10.03
C TRP A 158 2.32 -6.41 -8.92
N ALA A 159 2.48 -5.85 -7.72
CA ALA A 159 1.61 -6.16 -6.59
C ALA A 159 0.16 -5.71 -6.85
N ALA A 160 -0.04 -4.51 -7.39
CA ALA A 160 -1.35 -3.98 -7.74
C ALA A 160 -2.05 -4.85 -8.79
N VAL A 161 -1.37 -5.18 -9.89
CA VAL A 161 -1.92 -6.01 -10.97
C VAL A 161 -2.27 -7.42 -10.45
N ARG A 162 -1.42 -8.02 -9.62
CA ARG A 162 -1.69 -9.34 -9.03
C ARG A 162 -2.86 -9.31 -8.04
N ALA A 163 -2.94 -8.27 -7.20
CA ALA A 163 -4.05 -8.07 -6.27
C ALA A 163 -5.39 -7.91 -7.00
N ALA A 164 -5.41 -7.14 -8.10
CA ALA A 164 -6.59 -6.95 -8.94
C ALA A 164 -7.05 -8.25 -9.61
N ARG A 165 -6.12 -9.04 -10.18
CA ARG A 165 -6.45 -10.33 -10.82
C ARG A 165 -7.02 -11.36 -9.85
N ALA A 166 -6.55 -11.36 -8.60
CA ALA A 166 -7.11 -12.24 -7.57
C ALA A 166 -8.57 -11.87 -7.23
N ALA A 167 -8.90 -10.57 -7.23
CA ALA A 167 -10.26 -10.09 -6.94
C ALA A 167 -11.28 -10.57 -7.99
N VAL A 168 -10.90 -10.53 -9.29
CA VAL A 168 -11.77 -10.95 -10.40
C VAL A 168 -12.12 -12.44 -10.30
N ARG A 169 -11.20 -13.29 -9.85
CA ARG A 169 -11.44 -14.73 -9.69
C ARG A 169 -12.40 -15.10 -8.56
N ILE A 170 -12.63 -14.20 -7.61
CA ILE A 170 -13.55 -14.42 -6.48
C ILE A 170 -14.97 -13.93 -6.85
N SER A 171 -15.21 -13.51 -8.09
CA SER A 171 -16.57 -13.23 -8.56
C SER A 171 -17.45 -14.48 -8.45
N ILE A 172 -18.43 -14.42 -7.57
CA ILE A 172 -19.48 -15.43 -7.38
C ILE A 172 -20.56 -15.38 -8.47
N PHE A 173 -20.47 -14.43 -9.40
CA PHE A 173 -21.29 -14.43 -10.60
C PHE A 173 -20.69 -15.43 -11.59
N PRO A 174 -21.45 -16.45 -12.03
CA PRO A 174 -20.98 -17.33 -13.08
C PRO A 174 -20.68 -16.48 -14.32
N PRO A 175 -19.62 -16.81 -15.09
CA PRO A 175 -19.44 -16.21 -16.41
C PRO A 175 -20.73 -16.45 -17.19
N ALA A 176 -21.24 -15.43 -17.89
CA ALA A 176 -22.46 -15.56 -18.68
C ALA A 176 -22.28 -16.73 -19.65
N ASP A 177 -23.01 -17.81 -19.40
CA ASP A 177 -23.03 -18.98 -20.26
C ASP A 177 -23.62 -18.54 -21.60
N GLN A 178 -22.75 -18.27 -22.58
CA GLN A 178 -23.15 -17.80 -23.91
C GLN A 178 -23.83 -18.92 -24.74
N ASP A 179 -23.98 -20.13 -24.19
CA ASP A 179 -24.55 -21.29 -24.89
C ASP A 179 -25.88 -21.81 -24.29
N ALA A 180 -26.58 -21.01 -23.49
CA ALA A 180 -27.94 -21.36 -23.06
C ALA A 180 -28.92 -21.30 -24.26
N LYS A 181 -29.05 -22.39 -25.02
CA LYS A 181 -30.13 -22.59 -26.01
C LYS A 181 -31.47 -22.71 -25.29
N VAL A 182 -32.13 -21.57 -25.12
CA VAL A 182 -33.54 -21.51 -24.70
C VAL A 182 -34.40 -22.02 -25.85
N TYR A 183 -34.94 -23.22 -25.72
CA TYR A 183 -35.94 -23.73 -26.65
C TYR A 183 -37.30 -23.12 -26.31
N ASP A 184 -37.87 -22.38 -27.26
CA ASP A 184 -39.23 -21.86 -27.18
C ASP A 184 -40.24 -23.01 -27.35
N VAL A 185 -40.92 -23.37 -26.27
CA VAL A 185 -41.95 -24.42 -26.22
C VAL A 185 -43.37 -23.90 -26.50
N SER A 186 -43.52 -22.67 -27.00
CA SER A 186 -44.83 -22.04 -27.24
C SER A 186 -45.59 -22.56 -28.47
N ARG A 187 -45.13 -23.63 -29.13
CA ARG A 187 -45.84 -24.26 -30.26
C ARG A 187 -46.13 -25.73 -30.00
N ARG A 188 -47.19 -26.00 -29.24
CA ARG A 188 -47.98 -27.23 -29.36
C ARG A 188 -49.46 -26.86 -29.39
N ARG A 189 -50.04 -26.87 -30.59
CA ARG A 189 -51.45 -27.12 -30.85
C ARG A 189 -51.52 -28.19 -31.92
#